data_AF-A0A8C6N0F5-F1
#
_entry.id   AF-A0A8C6N0F5-F1
#
_cell.length_a   1.000
_cell.length_b   1.000
_cell.length_c   1.000
_cell.angle_alpha   90.00
_cell.angle_beta   90.00
_cell.angle_gamma   90.00
#
_symmetry.space_group_name_H-M   'P 1'
#
loop_
_entity.id
_entity.type
_entity.pdbx_description
1 polymer ?
#
loop_
_entity_poly.entity_id
_entity_poly.type
_entity_poly.pdbx_seq_one_letter_code
_entity_poly.pdbx_strand_id
1 'polypeptide(L)'
;MAADLGQIPDVDIDSDGVFKYVLIRVHLAEPSGDPAKECKEIVRGYKWAEYHADIYDKVSGELQRNGYDCECLGGGRISHQSQDRKIHVYGYSMGYGRAQHSVSTEKIKAKYPDYEVTWADDGY
;
A
#
# COMPACT_ATOMS: atom_id res chain seq x y z
N MET A 1 -7.84 5.42 23.32
CA MET A 1 -7.94 6.36 22.18
C MET A 1 -8.63 5.58 21.09
N ALA A 2 -9.70 6.11 20.51
CA ALA A 2 -10.39 5.43 19.41
C ALA A 2 -9.40 5.25 18.26
N ALA A 3 -9.28 4.03 17.79
CA ALA A 3 -8.54 3.72 16.58
C ALA A 3 -9.26 4.40 15.41
N ASP A 4 -8.66 5.41 14.82
CA ASP A 4 -9.20 6.14 13.67
C ASP A 4 -8.33 5.86 12.43
N LEU A 5 -8.93 5.28 11.40
CA LEU A 5 -8.24 4.93 10.15
C LEU A 5 -7.69 6.15 9.42
N GLY A 6 -8.20 7.36 9.71
CA GLY A 6 -7.71 8.62 9.18
C GLY A 6 -6.29 8.97 9.64
N GLN A 7 -5.84 8.44 10.78
CA GLN A 7 -4.46 8.66 11.26
C GLN A 7 -3.42 7.89 10.45
N ILE A 8 -3.84 6.83 9.74
CA ILE A 8 -2.94 5.99 8.96
C ILE A 8 -2.75 6.64 7.57
N PRO A 9 -1.51 6.93 7.14
CA PRO A 9 -1.29 7.52 5.82
C PRO A 9 -1.73 6.54 4.71
N ASP A 10 -2.50 7.03 3.73
CA ASP A 10 -2.97 6.22 2.60
C ASP A 10 -1.83 5.67 1.75
N VAL A 11 -0.75 6.45 1.60
CA VAL A 11 0.42 6.08 0.81
C VAL A 11 1.66 6.40 1.59
N ASP A 12 2.55 5.43 1.72
CA ASP A 12 3.89 5.61 2.25
C ASP A 12 4.86 4.82 1.37
N ILE A 13 5.57 5.54 0.51
CA ILE A 13 6.49 4.97 -0.47
C ILE A 13 7.80 5.75 -0.49
N ASP A 14 8.89 5.06 -0.82
CA ASP A 14 10.18 5.70 -1.06
C ASP A 14 10.07 6.76 -2.17
N SER A 15 10.82 7.86 -2.01
CA SER A 15 10.68 9.05 -2.88
C SER A 15 11.40 8.94 -4.22
N ASP A 16 12.16 7.88 -4.46
CA ASP A 16 12.91 7.67 -5.70
C ASP A 16 13.27 6.19 -5.87
N GLY A 17 13.53 5.77 -7.10
CA GLY A 17 14.01 4.45 -7.54
C GLY A 17 12.93 3.39 -7.67
N VAL A 18 13.36 2.14 -7.90
CA VAL A 18 12.45 0.99 -8.09
C VAL A 18 12.44 0.14 -6.83
N PHE A 19 11.26 -0.12 -6.30
CA PHE A 19 11.09 -0.90 -5.09
C PHE A 19 9.79 -1.71 -5.10
N LYS A 20 9.71 -2.70 -4.22
CA LYS A 20 8.51 -3.53 -4.07
C LYS A 20 7.49 -2.80 -3.23
N TYR A 21 6.22 -3.04 -3.52
CA TYR A 21 5.11 -2.47 -2.76
C TYR A 21 4.01 -3.48 -2.53
N VAL A 22 3.29 -3.32 -1.43
CA VAL A 22 2.10 -4.09 -1.08
C VAL A 22 0.90 -3.16 -0.91
N LEU A 23 -0.27 -3.68 -1.28
CA LEU A 23 -1.55 -3.07 -0.99
C LEU A 23 -2.14 -3.80 0.21
N ILE A 24 -2.34 -3.08 1.31
CA ILE A 24 -2.83 -3.65 2.56
C ILE A 24 -4.18 -3.03 2.86
N ARG A 25 -5.18 -3.85 3.18
CA ARG A 25 -6.47 -3.41 3.70
C ARG A 25 -6.42 -3.43 5.21
N VAL A 26 -6.72 -2.29 5.82
CA VAL A 26 -6.71 -2.10 7.27
C VAL A 26 -8.16 -1.98 7.74
N HIS A 27 -8.48 -2.70 8.80
CA HIS A 27 -9.81 -2.72 9.41
C HIS A 27 -9.70 -2.45 10.91
N LEU A 28 -10.76 -1.92 11.52
CA LEU A 28 -10.83 -1.80 12.97
C LEU A 28 -11.08 -3.19 13.59
N ALA A 29 -10.26 -3.55 14.59
CA ALA A 29 -10.35 -4.84 15.27
C ALA A 29 -11.51 -4.92 16.29
N GLU A 30 -12.25 -3.83 16.52
CA GLU A 30 -13.35 -3.83 17.50
C GLU A 30 -14.49 -4.78 17.09
N PRO A 31 -15.04 -5.58 18.04
CA PRO A 31 -16.16 -6.49 17.83
C PRO A 31 -17.50 -5.80 18.15
N SER A 32 -17.82 -4.71 17.46
CA SER A 32 -19.11 -4.03 17.64
C SER A 32 -19.96 -4.19 16.38
N GLY A 33 -20.54 -5.39 16.23
CA GLY A 33 -21.89 -5.64 15.68
C GLY A 33 -22.29 -5.21 14.26
N ASP A 34 -21.52 -4.35 13.58
CA ASP A 34 -21.93 -3.77 12.30
C ASP A 34 -21.01 -4.24 11.16
N PRO A 35 -21.55 -4.91 10.13
CA PRO A 35 -20.80 -5.43 8.99
C PRO A 35 -20.33 -4.33 8.02
N ALA A 36 -20.68 -3.06 8.25
CA ALA A 36 -20.17 -1.91 7.52
C ALA A 36 -18.83 -1.40 8.11
N LYS A 37 -17.96 -2.33 8.54
CA LYS A 37 -16.62 -2.02 9.08
C LYS A 37 -15.89 -1.10 8.11
N GLU A 38 -15.63 0.14 8.54
CA GLU A 38 -14.75 1.04 7.82
C GLU A 38 -13.43 0.31 7.56
N CYS A 39 -13.09 0.22 6.29
CA CYS A 39 -11.88 -0.41 5.83
C CYS A 39 -11.09 0.61 5.01
N LYS A 40 -9.79 0.63 5.21
CA LYS A 40 -8.91 1.56 4.52
C LYS A 40 -7.80 0.79 3.83
N GLU A 41 -7.73 0.95 2.53
CA GLU A 41 -6.62 0.43 1.75
C GLU A 41 -5.44 1.38 1.85
N ILE A 42 -4.25 0.86 2.11
CA ILE A 42 -3.02 1.63 2.21
C ILE A 42 -1.96 1.03 1.29
N VAL A 43 -1.18 1.92 0.68
CA VAL A 43 -0.06 1.56 -0.19
C VAL A 43 1.23 1.72 0.61
N ARG A 44 2.03 0.65 0.67
CA ARG A 44 3.31 0.63 1.36
C ARG A 44 4.39 0.09 0.45
N GLY A 45 5.48 0.83 0.26
CA GLY A 45 6.55 0.45 -0.65
C GLY A 45 7.90 1.00 -0.22
N TYR A 46 8.88 0.11 -0.05
CA TYR A 46 10.18 0.53 0.46
C TYR A 46 11.32 -0.16 -0.28
N LYS A 47 12.40 0.60 -0.51
CA LYS A 47 13.66 0.10 -1.10
C LYS A 47 14.39 -0.88 -0.22
N TRP A 48 14.29 -0.72 1.11
CA TRP A 48 14.95 -1.61 2.06
C TRP A 48 14.32 -3.01 2.10
N ALA A 49 13.06 -3.15 1.65
CA ALA A 49 12.35 -4.40 1.70
C ALA A 49 12.69 -5.28 0.48
N GLU A 50 13.37 -6.39 0.75
CA GLU A 50 13.70 -7.37 -0.29
C GLU A 50 12.47 -8.15 -0.75
N TYR A 51 11.49 -8.39 0.13
CA TYR A 51 10.24 -9.05 -0.21
C TYR A 51 9.01 -8.25 0.20
N HIS A 52 7.88 -8.55 -0.46
CA HIS A 52 6.57 -8.01 -0.10
C HIS A 52 6.16 -8.36 1.34
N ALA A 53 6.56 -9.54 1.80
CA ALA A 53 6.28 -10.02 3.15
C ALA A 53 6.94 -9.15 4.23
N ASP A 54 8.17 -8.64 4.00
CA ASP A 54 8.86 -7.78 4.97
C ASP A 54 8.08 -6.47 5.21
N ILE A 55 7.55 -5.89 4.13
CA ILE A 55 6.72 -4.68 4.22
C ILE A 55 5.44 -4.98 4.98
N TYR A 56 4.78 -6.09 4.63
CA TYR A 56 3.54 -6.49 5.24
C TYR A 56 3.70 -6.81 6.74
N ASP A 57 4.70 -7.60 7.12
CA ASP A 57 4.97 -7.99 8.51
C ASP A 57 5.24 -6.76 9.38
N LYS A 58 6.09 -5.85 8.91
CA LYS A 58 6.39 -4.59 9.61
C LYS A 58 5.13 -3.75 9.81
N VAL A 59 4.38 -3.50 8.73
CA VAL A 59 3.21 -2.60 8.75
C VAL A 59 2.07 -3.23 9.56
N SER A 60 1.79 -4.51 9.34
CA SER A 60 0.75 -5.23 10.08
C SER A 60 1.08 -5.34 11.57
N GLY A 61 2.34 -5.57 11.94
CA GLY A 61 2.78 -5.57 13.34
C GLY A 61 2.58 -4.22 14.04
N GLU A 62 2.85 -3.10 13.36
CA GLU A 62 2.58 -1.76 13.89
C GLU A 62 1.08 -1.48 14.03
N LEU A 63 0.29 -1.88 13.03
CA LEU A 63 -1.15 -1.67 13.02
C LEU A 63 -1.89 -2.54 14.04
N GLN A 64 -1.53 -3.81 14.17
CA GLN A 64 -2.09 -4.72 15.18
C GLN A 64 -1.83 -4.23 16.60
N ARG A 65 -0.64 -3.66 16.86
CA ARG A 65 -0.34 -3.02 18.17
C ARG A 65 -1.25 -1.84 18.49
N ASN A 66 -1.74 -1.16 17.46
CA ASN A 66 -2.70 -0.06 17.58
C ASN A 66 -4.17 -0.53 17.56
N GLY A 67 -4.42 -1.85 17.52
CA GLY A 67 -5.77 -2.42 17.50
C GLY A 67 -6.43 -2.44 16.12
N TYR A 68 -5.64 -2.46 15.04
CA TYR A 68 -6.14 -2.64 13.68
C TYR A 68 -5.84 -4.04 13.15
N ASP A 69 -6.75 -4.56 12.35
CA ASP A 69 -6.55 -5.78 11.57
C ASP A 69 -6.05 -5.44 10.16
N CYS A 70 -5.20 -6.29 9.58
CA CYS A 70 -4.54 -6.03 8.30
C CYS A 70 -4.68 -7.24 7.40
N GLU A 71 -5.02 -7.00 6.13
CA GLU A 71 -5.14 -8.01 5.10
C GLU A 71 -4.30 -7.60 3.88
N CYS A 72 -3.42 -8.49 3.42
CA CYS A 72 -2.65 -8.24 2.20
C CYS A 72 -3.52 -8.52 0.97
N LEU A 73 -3.85 -7.48 0.19
CA LEU A 73 -4.62 -7.60 -1.05
C LEU A 73 -3.74 -7.93 -2.27
N GLY A 74 -2.44 -8.06 -2.07
CA GLY A 74 -1.45 -8.34 -3.11
C GLY A 74 -0.30 -7.34 -3.11
N GLY A 75 0.58 -7.47 -4.10
CA GLY A 75 1.65 -6.50 -4.29
C GLY A 75 2.11 -6.36 -5.74
N GLY A 76 3.17 -5.60 -5.91
CA GLY A 76 3.84 -5.38 -7.19
C GLY A 76 5.13 -4.59 -7.00
N ARG A 77 5.51 -3.82 -8.01
CA ARG A 77 6.66 -2.91 -7.99
C ARG A 77 6.20 -1.50 -8.31
N ILE A 78 6.88 -0.54 -7.69
CA ILE A 78 6.73 0.88 -7.98
C ILE A 78 8.08 1.36 -8.48
N SER A 79 8.08 1.97 -9.65
CA SER A 79 9.19 2.78 -10.16
C SER A 79 8.86 4.23 -9.91
N HIS A 80 9.53 4.83 -8.93
CA HIS A 80 9.39 6.25 -8.60
C HIS A 80 10.58 7.00 -9.20
N GLN A 81 10.32 7.79 -10.24
CA GLN A 81 11.29 8.66 -10.87
C GLN A 81 11.05 10.09 -10.38
N SER A 82 11.76 10.49 -9.33
CA SER A 82 11.63 11.83 -8.74
C SER A 82 12.03 12.94 -9.72
N GLN A 83 12.98 12.65 -10.61
CA GLN A 83 13.48 13.59 -11.62
C GLN A 83 12.43 13.91 -12.68
N ASP A 84 11.80 12.88 -13.25
CA ASP A 84 10.75 13.00 -14.25
C ASP A 84 9.36 13.26 -13.65
N ARG A 85 9.25 13.24 -12.31
CA ARG A 85 7.98 13.24 -11.57
C ARG A 85 7.02 12.16 -12.08
N LYS A 86 7.54 10.96 -12.33
CA LYS A 86 6.77 9.82 -12.84
C LYS A 86 6.75 8.70 -11.82
N ILE A 87 5.58 8.14 -11.57
CA ILE A 87 5.41 6.94 -10.76
C ILE A 87 4.75 5.88 -11.61
N HIS A 88 5.42 4.75 -11.79
CA HIS A 88 4.90 3.63 -12.57
C HIS A 88 4.70 2.41 -11.68
N VAL A 89 3.48 1.89 -11.60
CA VAL A 89 3.09 0.74 -10.77
C VAL A 89 2.85 -0.47 -11.66
N TYR A 90 3.58 -1.56 -11.44
CA TYR A 90 3.52 -2.73 -12.35
C TYR A 90 3.96 -4.02 -11.66
N GLY A 91 3.72 -5.15 -12.34
CA GLY A 91 4.13 -6.48 -11.88
C GLY A 91 3.34 -6.99 -10.69
N TYR A 92 3.77 -8.11 -10.10
CA TYR A 92 2.99 -8.78 -9.07
C TYR A 92 3.86 -9.24 -7.90
N SER A 93 3.24 -9.57 -6.77
CA SER A 93 3.91 -10.27 -5.67
C SER A 93 3.87 -11.76 -5.92
N MET A 94 5.04 -12.43 -5.86
CA MET A 94 5.10 -13.90 -5.93
C MET A 94 4.35 -14.57 -4.78
N GLY A 95 4.33 -13.96 -3.59
CA GLY A 95 3.70 -14.54 -2.39
C GLY A 95 2.20 -14.23 -2.28
N TYR A 96 1.80 -13.00 -2.65
CA TYR A 96 0.44 -12.51 -2.43
C TYR A 96 -0.37 -12.29 -3.72
N GLY A 97 0.23 -12.54 -4.89
CA GLY A 97 -0.39 -12.25 -6.17
C GLY A 97 -0.36 -10.77 -6.54
N ARG A 98 -1.15 -10.43 -7.56
CA ARG A 98 -1.22 -9.09 -8.13
C ARG A 98 -2.17 -8.21 -7.33
N ALA A 99 -1.66 -7.09 -6.82
CA ALA A 99 -2.51 -6.06 -6.20
C ALA A 99 -3.41 -5.36 -7.23
N GLN A 100 -4.46 -4.69 -6.74
CA GLN A 100 -5.20 -3.73 -7.55
C GLN A 100 -4.34 -2.48 -7.79
N HIS A 101 -3.57 -2.47 -8.89
CA HIS A 101 -2.69 -1.35 -9.24
C HIS A 101 -3.48 -0.06 -9.44
N SER A 102 -4.68 -0.12 -10.02
CA SER A 102 -5.57 1.03 -10.17
C SER A 102 -5.80 1.76 -8.84
N VAL A 103 -6.23 1.02 -7.81
CA VAL A 103 -6.45 1.57 -6.45
C VAL A 103 -5.16 2.18 -5.89
N SER A 104 -4.03 1.48 -6.11
CA SER A 104 -2.72 1.96 -5.66
C SER A 104 -2.37 3.30 -6.32
N THR A 105 -2.58 3.42 -7.63
CA THR A 105 -2.30 4.64 -8.37
C THR A 105 -3.21 5.79 -8.02
N GLU A 106 -4.49 5.56 -7.75
CA GLU A 106 -5.41 6.62 -7.31
C GLU A 106 -4.94 7.23 -6.00
N LYS A 107 -4.54 6.39 -5.04
CA LYS A 107 -4.00 6.85 -3.74
C LYS A 107 -2.68 7.59 -3.91
N ILE A 108 -1.78 7.06 -4.74
CA ILE A 108 -0.49 7.71 -5.01
C ILE A 108 -0.73 9.06 -5.68
N LYS A 109 -1.64 9.13 -6.65
CA LYS A 109 -1.99 10.37 -7.36
C LYS A 109 -2.63 11.40 -6.43
N ALA A 110 -3.42 10.96 -5.45
CA ALA A 110 -3.94 11.86 -4.42
C ALA A 110 -2.83 12.45 -3.53
N LYS A 111 -1.78 11.68 -3.23
CA LYS A 111 -0.60 12.15 -2.47
C LYS A 111 0.39 12.96 -3.31
N TYR A 112 0.52 12.62 -4.58
CA TYR A 112 1.44 13.23 -5.56
C TYR A 112 0.65 13.72 -6.78
N PRO A 113 -0.17 14.78 -6.63
CA PRO A 113 -0.98 15.30 -7.73
C PRO A 113 -0.15 15.87 -8.88
N ASP A 114 1.07 16.33 -8.59
CA ASP A 114 2.03 16.86 -9.57
C ASP A 114 2.82 15.77 -10.32
N TYR A 115 2.63 14.49 -9.95
CA TYR A 115 3.33 13.37 -10.57
C TYR A 115 2.44 12.66 -11.58
N GLU A 116 3.05 12.19 -12.66
CA GLU A 116 2.41 11.31 -13.62
C GLU A 116 2.42 9.88 -13.07
N VAL A 117 1.30 9.49 -12.47
CA VAL A 117 1.10 8.15 -11.92
C VAL A 117 0.42 7.26 -12.95
N THR A 118 1.08 6.19 -13.33
CA THR A 118 0.60 5.20 -14.31
C THR A 118 0.70 3.80 -13.73
N TRP A 119 -0.12 2.88 -14.22
CA TRP A 119 -0.01 1.47 -13.89
C TRP A 119 -0.11 0.58 -15.12
N ALA A 120 0.45 -0.62 -15.02
CA ALA A 120 0.35 -1.65 -16.03
C ALA A 120 0.02 -3.00 -15.38
N ASP A 121 -0.90 -3.75 -15.99
CA ASP A 121 -1.20 -5.14 -15.62
C ASP A 121 -0.10 -6.12 -16.05
N ASP A 122 0.77 -5.69 -16.97
CA ASP A 122 1.76 -6.50 -17.68
C ASP A 122 3.19 -6.03 -17.33
N GLY A 123 4.11 -6.98 -17.10
CA GLY A 123 5.53 -6.73 -16.80
C GLY A 123 6.03 -7.38 -15.50
N TYR A 124 7.08 -8.20 -15.59
CA TYR A 124 7.82 -8.75 -14.44
C TYR A 124 9.18 -8.07 -14.27
#